data_AF-A0A2D4HFF2-F1
#
_entry.id   AF-A0A2D4HFF2-F1
#
_cell.length_a   1.000
_cell.length_b   1.000
_cell.length_c   1.000
_cell.angle_alpha   90.00
_cell.angle_beta   90.00
_cell.angle_gamma   90.00
#
_symmetry.space_group_name_H-M   'P 1'
#
loop_
_entity.id
_entity.type
_entity.pdbx_description
1 polymer ?
#
loop_
_entity_poly.entity_id
_entity_poly.type
_entity_poly.pdbx_seq_one_letter_code
_entity_poly.pdbx_strand_id
1 'polypeptide(L)'
;MCETSLQAGKSVVVDNTNPELESRHRYTECAKKARVPCRCFLFTASLEQAKHNNRFREMTEKEHMPVNNIVLNTYKSKYVEPSLEEGFSEILKINFVPQFTDSKLESLYRQFSEG
;
A
#
# COMPACT_ATOMS: atom_id res chain seq x y z
N MET A 1 -11.80 -2.04 -15.77
CA MET A 1 -10.95 -0.82 -15.71
C MET A 1 -9.49 -1.13 -15.99
N CYS A 2 -8.82 -2.04 -15.26
CA CYS A 2 -7.42 -2.40 -15.53
C CYS A 2 -7.21 -2.86 -16.99
N GLU A 3 -7.90 -3.92 -17.43
CA GLU A 3 -7.79 -4.44 -18.81
C GLU A 3 -8.09 -3.37 -19.88
N THR A 4 -9.19 -2.62 -19.73
CA THR A 4 -9.58 -1.56 -20.67
C THR A 4 -8.53 -0.45 -20.78
N SER A 5 -7.95 0.00 -19.66
CA SER A 5 -6.91 1.03 -19.66
C SER A 5 -5.61 0.53 -20.30
N LEU A 6 -5.24 -0.73 -20.05
CA LEU A 6 -4.07 -1.34 -20.68
C LEU A 6 -4.25 -1.50 -22.18
N GLN A 7 -5.44 -1.92 -22.64
CA GLN A 7 -5.79 -1.99 -24.06
C GLN A 7 -5.74 -0.62 -24.75
N ALA A 8 -6.05 0.46 -24.03
CA ALA A 8 -5.91 1.83 -24.51
C ALA A 8 -4.46 2.37 -24.47
N GLY A 9 -3.47 1.51 -24.18
CA GLY A 9 -2.05 1.88 -24.13
C GLY A 9 -1.66 2.73 -22.91
N LYS A 10 -2.50 2.81 -21.89
CA LYS A 10 -2.23 3.60 -20.68
C LYS A 10 -1.53 2.76 -19.62
N SER A 11 -0.71 3.42 -18.80
CA SER A 11 -0.20 2.84 -17.55
C SER A 11 -1.28 2.82 -16.47
N VAL A 12 -1.26 1.79 -15.61
CA VAL A 12 -2.24 1.59 -14.54
C VAL A 12 -1.53 1.38 -13.22
N VAL A 13 -2.04 2.03 -12.17
CA VAL A 13 -1.67 1.76 -10.77
C VAL A 13 -2.89 1.18 -10.07
N VAL A 14 -2.67 0.11 -9.30
CA VAL A 14 -3.70 -0.51 -8.47
C VAL A 14 -3.41 -0.14 -7.02
N ASP A 15 -4.13 0.88 -6.53
CA ASP A 15 -3.99 1.37 -5.16
C ASP A 15 -5.01 0.70 -4.24
N ASN A 16 -4.74 -0.57 -3.91
CA ASN A 16 -5.53 -1.39 -2.99
C ASN A 16 -4.57 -2.11 -2.04
N THR A 17 -5.08 -2.61 -0.92
CA THR A 17 -4.26 -3.32 0.08
C THR A 17 -3.62 -4.61 -0.43
N ASN A 18 -4.35 -5.41 -1.22
CA ASN A 18 -3.87 -6.64 -1.87
C ASN A 18 -2.98 -7.57 -1.01
N PRO A 19 -3.43 -7.98 0.21
CA PRO A 19 -2.60 -8.73 1.16
C PRO A 19 -2.24 -10.15 0.69
N GLU A 20 -3.13 -10.78 -0.09
CA GLU A 20 -3.07 -12.21 -0.43
C GLU A 20 -2.80 -12.45 -1.93
N LEU A 21 -2.22 -13.62 -2.25
CA LEU A 21 -1.81 -13.98 -3.62
C LEU A 21 -2.96 -13.88 -4.63
N GLU A 22 -4.14 -14.41 -4.29
CA GLU A 22 -5.32 -14.36 -5.17
C GLU A 22 -5.71 -12.92 -5.55
N SER A 23 -5.62 -12.00 -4.58
CA SER A 23 -5.93 -10.59 -4.79
C SER A 23 -4.96 -9.89 -5.75
N ARG A 24 -3.72 -10.38 -5.85
CA ARG A 24 -2.68 -9.87 -6.77
C ARG A 24 -2.72 -10.56 -8.12
N HIS A 25 -3.03 -11.86 -8.15
CA HIS A 25 -3.10 -12.68 -9.36
C HIS A 25 -4.01 -12.09 -10.44
N ARG A 26 -5.16 -11.53 -10.06
CA ARG A 26 -6.07 -10.85 -11.02
C ARG A 26 -5.39 -9.74 -11.80
N TYR A 27 -4.40 -9.04 -11.22
CA TYR A 27 -3.71 -7.93 -11.85
C TYR A 27 -2.47 -8.37 -12.65
N THR A 28 -1.75 -9.37 -12.16
CA THR A 28 -0.62 -9.96 -12.93
C THR A 28 -1.14 -10.63 -14.20
N GLU A 29 -2.30 -11.30 -14.14
CA GLU A 29 -2.97 -11.85 -15.33
C GLU A 29 -3.46 -10.77 -16.30
N CYS A 30 -3.97 -9.62 -15.81
CA CYS A 30 -4.32 -8.49 -16.67
C CYS A 30 -3.10 -7.99 -17.47
N ALA A 31 -1.96 -7.81 -16.79
CA ALA A 31 -0.72 -7.34 -17.40
C ALA A 31 -0.18 -8.36 -18.42
N LYS A 32 -0.22 -9.65 -18.07
CA LYS A 32 0.18 -10.76 -18.96
C LYS A 32 -0.66 -10.81 -20.23
N LYS A 33 -2.00 -10.72 -20.14
CA LYS A 33 -2.90 -10.65 -21.30
C LYS A 33 -2.58 -9.46 -22.21
N ALA A 34 -2.28 -8.31 -21.61
CA ALA A 34 -1.89 -7.10 -22.33
C ALA A 34 -0.43 -7.10 -22.81
N ARG A 35 0.36 -8.14 -22.47
CA ARG A 35 1.79 -8.27 -22.80
C ARG A 35 2.63 -7.08 -22.33
N VAL A 36 2.33 -6.57 -21.13
CA VAL A 36 3.07 -5.48 -20.47
C VAL A 36 3.69 -5.97 -19.15
N PRO A 37 4.80 -5.37 -18.69
CA PRO A 37 5.37 -5.72 -17.40
C PRO A 37 4.44 -5.35 -16.24
N CYS A 38 4.36 -6.23 -15.24
CA CYS A 38 3.72 -5.96 -13.96
C CYS A 38 4.80 -5.75 -12.89
N ARG A 39 4.67 -4.72 -12.04
CA ARG A 39 5.62 -4.44 -10.96
C ARG A 39 4.90 -4.40 -9.63
N CYS A 40 5.56 -4.87 -8.58
CA CYS A 40 5.04 -4.80 -7.22
C CYS A 40 5.79 -3.72 -6.42
N PHE A 41 5.05 -2.86 -5.74
CA PHE A 41 5.60 -1.89 -4.80
C PHE A 41 5.22 -2.38 -3.39
N LEU A 42 6.15 -3.06 -2.73
CA LEU A 42 5.96 -3.58 -1.39
C LEU A 42 6.32 -2.51 -0.37
N PHE A 43 5.32 -1.87 0.21
CA PHE A 43 5.51 -0.93 1.31
C PHE A 43 5.89 -1.69 2.58
N THR A 44 7.04 -1.36 3.16
CA THR A 44 7.63 -2.08 4.29
C THR A 44 7.19 -1.56 5.66
N ALA A 45 6.18 -0.68 5.69
CA ALA A 45 5.62 -0.15 6.93
C ALA A 45 5.13 -1.29 7.84
N SER A 46 5.62 -1.32 9.07
CA SER A 46 5.14 -2.27 10.07
C SER A 46 3.70 -1.96 10.49
N LEU A 47 3.02 -2.92 11.11
CA LEU A 47 1.68 -2.70 11.66
C LEU A 47 1.65 -1.50 12.62
N GLU A 48 2.66 -1.38 13.48
CA GLU A 48 2.73 -0.29 14.46
C GLU A 48 3.02 1.06 13.79
N GLN A 49 3.86 1.09 12.74
CA GLN A 49 4.05 2.29 11.93
C GLN A 49 2.76 2.71 11.22
N ALA A 50 2.00 1.74 10.67
CA ALA A 50 0.73 2.02 10.01
C ALA A 50 -0.33 2.56 10.98
N LYS A 51 -0.44 1.99 12.20
CA LYS A 51 -1.33 2.49 13.26
C LYS A 51 -0.95 3.91 13.69
N HIS A 52 0.32 4.13 13.99
CA HIS A 52 0.84 5.43 14.38
C HIS A 52 0.58 6.48 13.29
N ASN A 53 0.84 6.14 12.02
CA ASN A 53 0.55 7.01 10.89
C ASN A 53 -0.96 7.27 10.74
N ASN A 54 -1.82 6.26 10.91
CA ASN A 54 -3.27 6.45 10.91
C ASN A 54 -3.69 7.44 12.00
N ARG A 55 -3.18 7.30 13.23
CA ARG A 55 -3.49 8.19 14.34
C ARG A 55 -3.00 9.61 14.10
N PHE A 56 -1.80 9.77 13.53
CA PHE A 56 -1.28 11.07 13.14
C PHE A 56 -2.20 11.77 12.12
N ARG A 57 -2.65 11.06 11.10
CA ARG A 57 -3.57 11.60 10.08
C ARG A 57 -4.92 11.97 10.66
N GLU A 58 -5.48 11.18 11.60
CA GLU A 58 -6.70 11.54 12.33
C GLU A 58 -6.58 12.87 13.09
N MET A 59 -5.40 13.20 13.61
CA MET A 59 -5.16 14.44 14.35
C MET A 59 -4.89 15.65 13.46
N THR A 60 -4.42 15.44 12.24
CA THR A 60 -3.83 16.50 11.40
C THR A 60 -4.54 16.74 10.07
N GLU A 61 -5.27 15.75 9.55
CA GLU A 61 -5.95 15.80 8.26
C GLU A 61 -7.47 15.73 8.44
N LYS A 62 -8.19 16.76 7.97
CA LYS A 62 -9.66 16.86 8.14
C LYS A 62 -10.44 15.81 7.35
N GLU A 63 -9.96 15.44 6.17
CA GLU A 63 -10.62 14.52 5.25
C GLU A 63 -10.15 13.06 5.43
N HIS A 64 -9.32 12.79 6.45
CA HIS A 64 -8.82 11.44 6.69
C HIS A 64 -9.92 10.55 7.24
N MET A 65 -10.17 9.43 6.56
CA MET A 65 -11.09 8.39 7.03
C MET A 65 -10.32 7.42 7.95
N PRO A 66 -10.69 7.32 9.24
CA PRO A 66 -9.98 6.47 10.20
C PRO A 66 -9.94 5.00 9.77
N VAL A 67 -8.74 4.42 9.77
CA VAL A 67 -8.55 2.98 9.52
C VAL A 67 -8.59 2.24 10.86
N ASN A 68 -9.67 1.51 11.11
CA ASN A 68 -9.86 0.82 12.38
C ASN A 68 -8.91 -0.39 12.55
N ASN A 69 -8.73 -0.80 13.80
CA ASN A 69 -7.86 -1.93 14.15
C ASN A 69 -8.31 -3.27 13.54
N ILE A 70 -9.61 -3.46 13.28
CA ILE A 70 -10.12 -4.69 12.66
C ILE A 70 -9.56 -4.82 11.23
N VAL A 71 -9.57 -3.73 10.45
CA VAL A 71 -9.03 -3.70 9.08
C VAL A 71 -7.53 -3.99 9.08
N LEU A 72 -6.77 -3.35 9.95
CA LEU A 72 -5.32 -3.55 10.06
C LEU A 72 -4.95 -4.99 10.47
N ASN A 73 -5.68 -5.56 11.43
CA ASN A 73 -5.46 -6.94 11.86
C ASN A 73 -5.88 -7.95 10.77
N THR A 74 -6.98 -7.68 10.06
CA THR A 74 -7.42 -8.51 8.92
C THR A 74 -6.39 -8.51 7.80
N TYR A 75 -5.79 -7.35 7.50
CA TYR A 75 -4.68 -7.26 6.56
C TYR A 75 -3.52 -8.15 7.01
N LYS A 76 -3.07 -7.99 8.26
CA LYS A 76 -1.96 -8.77 8.82
C LYS A 76 -2.22 -10.27 8.78
N SER A 77 -3.44 -10.73 9.08
CA SER A 77 -3.76 -12.16 9.08
C SER A 77 -3.75 -12.78 7.68
N LYS A 78 -4.06 -11.98 6.65
CA LYS A 78 -4.10 -12.43 5.25
C LYS A 78 -2.79 -12.22 4.49
N TYR A 79 -1.86 -11.47 5.07
CA TYR A 79 -0.66 -11.03 4.38
C TYR A 79 0.22 -12.21 3.99
N VAL A 80 0.55 -12.28 2.70
CA VAL A 80 1.55 -13.17 2.12
C VAL A 80 2.55 -12.30 1.38
N GLU A 81 3.84 -12.38 1.74
CA GLU A 81 4.90 -11.59 1.10
C GLU A 81 4.92 -11.84 -0.42
N PRO A 82 4.93 -10.78 -1.25
CA PRO A 82 4.89 -10.95 -2.69
C PRO A 82 6.18 -11.57 -3.22
N SER A 83 6.05 -12.39 -4.27
CA SER A 83 7.19 -13.07 -4.89
C SER A 83 7.17 -12.98 -6.42
N LEU A 84 8.33 -13.16 -7.07
CA LEU A 84 8.43 -13.03 -8.53
C LEU A 84 7.64 -14.11 -9.27
N GLU A 85 7.42 -15.26 -8.61
CA GLU A 85 6.62 -16.39 -9.10
C GLU A 85 5.15 -16.01 -9.35
N GLU A 86 4.66 -14.90 -8.76
CA GLU A 86 3.32 -14.37 -9.03
C GLU A 86 3.18 -13.72 -10.43
N GLY A 87 4.30 -13.55 -11.15
CA GLY A 87 4.34 -12.92 -12.47
C GLY A 87 4.75 -11.45 -12.46
N PHE A 88 5.38 -10.99 -11.37
CA PHE A 88 5.99 -9.66 -11.32
C PHE A 88 7.35 -9.65 -12.04
N SER A 89 7.59 -8.59 -12.81
CA SER A 89 8.89 -8.31 -13.43
C SER A 89 9.92 -7.78 -12.42
N GLU A 90 9.47 -7.05 -11.41
CA GLU A 90 10.28 -6.62 -10.28
C GLU A 90 9.40 -6.37 -9.04
N ILE A 91 10.02 -6.48 -7.86
CA ILE A 91 9.43 -6.13 -6.57
C ILE A 91 10.30 -5.07 -5.91
N LEU A 92 9.75 -3.87 -5.77
CA LEU A 92 10.40 -2.73 -5.15
C LEU A 92 9.96 -2.62 -3.69
N LYS A 93 10.93 -2.70 -2.76
CA LYS A 93 10.68 -2.48 -1.34
C LYS A 93 10.70 -0.97 -1.05
N ILE A 94 9.56 -0.43 -0.65
CA ILE A 94 9.38 0.99 -0.37
C ILE A 94 9.46 1.21 1.13
N ASN A 95 10.54 1.85 1.57
CA ASN A 95 10.76 2.15 2.98
C ASN A 95 9.76 3.17 3.50
N PHE A 96 9.31 2.96 4.73
CA PHE A 96 8.47 3.94 5.42
C PHE A 96 9.31 5.16 5.84
N VAL A 97 9.13 6.27 5.13
CA VAL A 97 9.78 7.55 5.42
C VAL A 97 8.70 8.63 5.46
N PRO A 98 8.30 9.10 6.65
CA PRO A 98 7.26 10.13 6.76
C PRO A 98 7.78 11.48 6.24
N GLN A 99 6.88 12.27 5.66
CA GLN A 99 7.17 13.60 5.14
C GLN A 99 6.22 14.61 5.79
N PHE A 100 6.73 15.81 6.05
CA PHE A 100 6.01 16.84 6.80
C PHE A 100 6.09 18.18 6.06
N THR A 101 5.00 18.94 6.08
CA THR A 101 4.96 20.28 5.48
C THR A 101 5.60 21.34 6.36
N ASP A 102 5.69 21.09 7.68
CA ASP A 102 6.35 21.97 8.64
C ASP A 102 6.95 21.21 9.82
N SER A 103 7.78 21.92 10.60
CA SER A 103 8.51 21.37 11.75
C SER A 103 7.62 21.04 12.96
N LYS A 104 6.43 21.64 13.07
CA LYS A 104 5.49 21.34 14.16
C LYS A 104 4.86 19.97 13.93
N LEU A 105 4.47 19.67 12.69
CA LEU A 105 3.96 18.35 12.31
C LEU A 105 5.01 17.26 12.46
N GLU A 106 6.27 17.53 12.10
CA GLU A 106 7.37 16.60 12.37
C GLU A 106 7.54 16.33 13.87
N SER A 107 7.55 17.40 14.68
CA SER A 107 7.68 17.29 16.13
C SER A 107 6.51 16.54 16.76
N LEU A 108 5.30 16.69 16.20
CA LEU A 108 4.11 15.94 16.61
C LEU A 108 4.23 14.46 16.24
N TYR A 109 4.66 14.15 15.01
CA TYR A 109 4.82 12.77 14.54
C TYR A 109 5.85 11.98 15.36
N ARG A 110 6.91 12.64 15.83
CA ARG A 110 7.96 11.98 16.63
C ARG A 110 7.54 11.63 18.08
N GLN A 111 6.31 11.95 18.48
CA GLN A 111 5.77 11.59 19.80
C GLN A 111 5.12 10.22 19.77
N PHE A 112 5.19 9.49 20.89
CA PHE A 112 4.36 8.30 21.06
C PHE A 112 2.89 8.71 21.11
N SER A 113 2.10 8.17 20.18
CA SER A 113 0.67 8.47 20.06
C SER A 113 -0.21 7.44 20.78
N GLU A 114 0.38 6.34 21.25
CA GLU A 114 -0.23 5.24 21.98
C GLU A 114 0.76 4.76 23.05
N GLY A 115 0.25 4.26 24.19
CA GLY A 115 1.03 3.81 25.34
C GLY A 115 0.80 2.35 25.68
#